data_AF-A0A812VJS0-F1
#
_entry.id   AF-A0A812VJS0-F1
#
_cell.length_a   1.000
_cell.length_b   1.000
_cell.length_c   1.000
_cell.angle_alpha   90.00
_cell.angle_beta   90.00
_cell.angle_gamma   90.00
#
_symmetry.space_group_name_H-M   'P 1'
#
loop_
_entity.id
_entity.type
_entity.pdbx_description
1 polymer ?
#
loop_
_entity_poly.entity_id
_entity_poly.type
_entity_poly.pdbx_seq_one_letter_code
_entity_poly.pdbx_strand_id
1 'polypeptide(L)'
;MVERLQIGNSEGDLVAFLASLGVNAGLVLLCACMFGCLRGRYALVYASKAEIPGSHGIAPPDVSGIGSWAVAAWRLPVEEVANHANLDHGMFIEFCDTAMMCLLSTGLPAVLVLCPLHFFRGGDAAGSDNLSRVGFGNVVQGSAVTWVHPFFVWYTVIVTQAFILRAQRGFVQKRFQWLRTMPEPRANSVLLRNIPPDLRQEAALRNYLQQQIFGAHGQREVVRSLYFLKDTSELEPFFKERNRLMQEHQKMVQAGEHERRRAVLIAEVKKVDTQLGKQQAIIERSDEYNQDSAFVTFEIRHDAVIVLKLFSASGQGDEDIL
;
A
#
# COMPACT_ATOMS: atom_id res chain seq x y z
N MET A 1 -10.51 -42.84 -30.25
CA MET A 1 -11.50 -41.75 -30.18
C MET A 1 -10.96 -40.75 -29.17
N VAL A 2 -10.15 -39.79 -29.63
CA VAL A 2 -9.56 -38.77 -28.76
C VAL A 2 -10.50 -37.59 -28.80
N GLU A 3 -11.22 -37.40 -27.69
CA GLU A 3 -12.01 -36.20 -27.44
C GLU A 3 -11.06 -35.00 -27.50
N ARG A 4 -11.08 -34.27 -28.62
CA ARG A 4 -10.37 -32.99 -28.70
C ARG A 4 -11.08 -32.07 -27.71
N LEU A 5 -10.44 -31.82 -26.57
CA LEU A 5 -10.73 -30.66 -25.74
C LEU A 5 -10.87 -29.45 -26.68
N GLN A 6 -12.07 -28.87 -26.79
CA GLN A 6 -12.27 -27.57 -27.42
C GLN A 6 -11.57 -26.53 -26.53
N ILE A 7 -10.28 -26.34 -26.75
CA ILE A 7 -9.51 -25.25 -26.16
C ILE A 7 -9.64 -24.07 -27.13
N GLY A 8 -10.77 -23.36 -27.09
CA GLY A 8 -11.05 -22.24 -27.99
C GLY A 8 -12.44 -21.66 -27.78
N ASN A 9 -12.71 -20.48 -28.35
CA ASN A 9 -14.06 -19.91 -28.34
C ASN A 9 -15.00 -20.78 -29.19
N SER A 10 -16.30 -20.62 -28.94
CA SER A 10 -17.40 -21.32 -29.60
C SER A 10 -18.41 -20.34 -30.19
N GLU A 11 -19.27 -20.85 -31.08
CA GLU A 11 -20.39 -20.06 -31.62
C GLU A 11 -21.27 -19.51 -30.48
N GLY A 12 -21.53 -18.20 -30.50
CA GLY A 12 -22.29 -17.51 -29.46
C GLY A 12 -21.44 -16.84 -28.38
N ASP A 13 -20.15 -17.16 -28.26
CA ASP A 13 -19.27 -16.55 -27.25
C ASP A 13 -19.12 -15.04 -27.43
N LEU A 14 -19.17 -14.55 -28.68
CA LEU A 14 -19.20 -13.11 -28.95
C LEU A 14 -20.41 -12.42 -28.29
N VAL A 15 -21.59 -13.06 -28.33
CA VAL A 15 -22.82 -12.53 -27.73
C VAL A 15 -22.69 -12.54 -26.21
N ALA A 16 -22.18 -13.62 -25.63
CA ALA A 16 -21.92 -13.73 -24.20
C ALA A 16 -20.90 -12.66 -23.72
N PHE A 17 -19.83 -12.45 -24.48
CA PHE A 17 -18.83 -11.42 -24.21
C PHE A 17 -19.45 -10.01 -24.22
N LEU A 18 -20.22 -9.66 -25.26
CA LEU A 18 -20.87 -8.35 -25.37
C LEU A 18 -21.93 -8.14 -24.28
N ALA A 19 -22.69 -9.17 -23.93
CA ALA A 19 -23.64 -9.12 -22.81
C ALA A 19 -22.92 -8.85 -21.49
N SER A 20 -21.83 -9.57 -21.21
CA SER A 20 -21.00 -9.36 -20.02
C SER A 20 -20.40 -7.95 -19.98
N LEU A 21 -19.88 -7.45 -21.11
CA LEU A 21 -19.36 -6.09 -21.21
C LEU A 21 -20.44 -5.05 -20.88
N GLY A 22 -21.65 -5.22 -21.41
CA GLY A 22 -22.79 -4.34 -21.13
C GLY A 22 -23.19 -4.32 -19.65
N VAL A 23 -23.29 -5.49 -19.02
CA VAL A 23 -23.62 -5.60 -17.59
C VAL A 23 -22.55 -4.93 -16.72
N ASN A 24 -21.27 -5.20 -17.00
CA ASN A 24 -20.16 -4.62 -16.24
C ASN A 24 -20.08 -3.09 -16.41
N ALA A 25 -20.25 -2.59 -17.63
CA ALA A 25 -20.28 -1.15 -17.90
C ALA A 25 -21.46 -0.48 -17.16
N GLY A 26 -22.64 -1.11 -17.18
CA GLY A 26 -23.80 -0.64 -16.44
C GLY A 26 -23.55 -0.58 -14.93
N LEU A 27 -22.89 -1.59 -14.36
CA LEU A 27 -22.53 -1.62 -12.95
C LEU A 27 -21.54 -0.51 -12.57
N VAL A 28 -20.52 -0.28 -13.40
CA VAL A 28 -19.55 0.81 -13.20
C VAL A 28 -20.25 2.18 -13.22
N LEU A 29 -21.15 2.39 -14.18
CA LEU A 29 -21.96 3.61 -14.26
C LEU A 29 -22.85 3.79 -13.03
N LEU A 30 -23.52 2.72 -12.58
CA LEU A 30 -24.33 2.75 -11.36
C LEU A 30 -23.47 3.13 -10.14
N CYS A 31 -22.31 2.52 -9.97
CA CYS A 31 -21.36 2.84 -8.91
C CYS A 31 -20.88 4.30 -8.97
N ALA A 32 -20.53 4.80 -10.16
CA ALA A 32 -20.11 6.18 -10.35
C ALA A 32 -21.25 7.18 -10.04
N CYS A 33 -22.48 6.87 -10.41
CA CYS A 33 -23.66 7.66 -10.06
C CYS A 33 -23.93 7.64 -8.54
N MET A 34 -23.90 6.46 -7.91
CA MET A 34 -24.03 6.34 -6.45
C MET A 34 -22.96 7.15 -5.73
N PHE A 35 -21.70 7.03 -6.14
CA PHE A 35 -20.61 7.83 -5.61
C PHE A 35 -20.86 9.34 -5.78
N GLY A 36 -21.29 9.76 -6.98
CA GLY A 36 -21.62 11.15 -7.28
C GLY A 36 -22.69 11.74 -6.36
N CYS A 37 -23.73 10.96 -6.01
CA CYS A 37 -24.78 11.36 -5.07
C CYS A 37 -24.32 11.32 -3.60
N LEU A 38 -23.64 10.23 -3.20
CA LEU A 38 -23.25 9.99 -1.81
C LEU A 38 -22.14 10.93 -1.33
N ARG A 39 -21.20 11.31 -2.20
CA ARG A 39 -20.09 12.22 -1.83
C ARG A 39 -20.59 13.57 -1.32
N GLY A 40 -21.68 14.10 -1.90
CA GLY A 40 -22.26 15.38 -1.49
C GLY A 40 -23.08 15.26 -0.20
N ARG A 41 -23.77 14.13 -0.01
CA ARG A 41 -24.58 13.85 1.19
C ARG A 41 -23.72 13.55 2.43
N TYR A 42 -22.59 12.88 2.25
CA TYR A 42 -21.73 12.38 3.32
C TYR A 42 -20.29 12.92 3.21
N ALA A 43 -20.15 14.25 3.12
CA ALA A 43 -18.86 14.92 2.97
C ALA A 43 -17.84 14.52 4.05
N LEU A 44 -18.26 14.31 5.31
CA LEU A 44 -17.37 13.89 6.39
C LEU A 44 -16.67 12.55 6.10
N VAL A 45 -17.29 11.65 5.33
CA VAL A 45 -16.69 10.35 4.96
C VAL A 45 -15.78 10.49 3.76
N TYR A 46 -16.23 11.19 2.72
CA TYR A 46 -15.55 11.26 1.42
C TYR A 46 -14.51 12.39 1.32
N ALA A 47 -14.63 13.44 2.14
CA ALA A 47 -13.76 14.62 2.18
C ALA A 47 -13.05 14.79 3.53
N SER A 48 -13.09 13.79 4.42
CA SER A 48 -12.50 13.83 5.77
C SER A 48 -11.06 14.37 5.81
N LYS A 49 -10.23 13.97 4.84
CA LYS A 49 -8.82 14.37 4.76
C LYS A 49 -8.59 15.78 4.21
N ALA A 50 -9.58 16.38 3.53
CA ALA A 50 -9.50 17.74 3.03
C ALA A 50 -9.73 18.78 4.15
N GLU A 51 -10.35 18.36 5.26
CA GLU A 51 -10.71 19.22 6.40
C GLU A 51 -9.67 19.22 7.54
N ILE A 52 -8.61 18.40 7.44
CA ILE A 52 -7.55 18.33 8.46
C ILE A 52 -6.52 19.45 8.21
N PRO A 53 -6.32 20.39 9.15
CA PRO A 53 -5.29 21.42 9.03
C PRO A 53 -3.89 20.80 8.93
N GLY A 54 -3.16 21.11 7.86
CA GLY A 54 -1.81 20.57 7.62
C GLY A 54 -1.50 20.19 6.16
N SER A 55 -2.51 20.13 5.29
CA SER A 55 -2.34 19.92 3.85
C SER A 55 -1.86 21.19 3.12
N HIS A 56 -0.60 21.59 3.30
CA HIS A 56 0.15 22.59 2.49
C HIS A 56 -0.56 23.89 2.01
N GLY A 57 -1.69 24.29 2.60
CA GLY A 57 -2.41 25.52 2.25
C GLY A 57 -3.09 25.54 0.87
N ILE A 58 -3.17 24.41 0.16
CA ILE A 58 -3.83 24.36 -1.15
C ILE A 58 -5.33 24.06 -0.93
N ALA A 59 -6.18 25.00 -1.32
CA ALA A 59 -7.62 24.79 -1.32
C ALA A 59 -7.96 23.61 -2.25
N PRO A 60 -8.79 22.64 -1.82
CA PRO A 60 -9.18 21.53 -2.68
C PRO A 60 -9.87 22.07 -3.94
N PRO A 61 -9.65 21.44 -5.12
CA PRO A 61 -10.29 21.86 -6.34
C PRO A 61 -11.80 21.79 -6.20
N ASP A 62 -12.51 22.73 -6.83
CA ASP A 62 -13.98 22.68 -6.87
C ASP A 62 -14.43 21.45 -7.67
N VAL A 63 -14.93 20.45 -6.94
CA VAL A 63 -15.50 19.22 -7.48
C VAL A 63 -17.02 19.21 -7.40
N SER A 64 -17.69 20.38 -7.40
CA SER A 64 -19.16 20.46 -7.33
C SER A 64 -19.87 19.90 -8.57
N GLY A 65 -19.29 20.06 -9.76
CA GLY A 65 -19.88 19.62 -11.03
C GLY A 65 -20.00 18.08 -11.19
N ILE A 66 -20.93 17.63 -12.03
CA ILE A 66 -21.08 16.20 -12.39
C ILE A 66 -19.83 15.73 -13.13
N GLY A 67 -19.17 14.69 -12.63
CA GLY A 67 -17.93 14.16 -13.21
C GLY A 67 -16.68 15.04 -13.03
N SER A 68 -16.80 16.22 -12.41
CA SER A 68 -15.66 17.11 -12.13
C SER A 68 -14.61 16.42 -11.25
N TRP A 69 -15.03 15.57 -10.32
CA TRP A 69 -14.17 14.75 -9.47
C TRP A 69 -13.25 13.82 -10.29
N ALA A 70 -13.76 13.24 -11.38
CA ALA A 70 -13.00 12.31 -12.20
C ALA A 70 -11.93 13.06 -13.00
N VAL A 71 -12.29 14.23 -13.54
CA VAL A 71 -11.35 15.11 -14.25
C VAL A 71 -10.29 15.67 -13.30
N ALA A 72 -10.68 16.10 -12.10
CA ALA A 72 -9.76 16.58 -11.09
C ALA A 72 -8.78 15.49 -10.67
N ALA A 73 -9.26 14.26 -10.45
CA ALA A 73 -8.41 13.11 -10.13
C ALA A 73 -7.45 12.76 -11.27
N TRP A 74 -7.91 12.77 -12.52
CA TRP A 74 -7.07 12.46 -13.69
C TRP A 74 -5.96 13.48 -13.93
N ARG A 75 -6.19 14.75 -13.57
CA ARG A 75 -5.20 15.83 -13.77
C ARG A 75 -4.20 15.95 -12.62
N LEU A 76 -4.37 15.20 -11.54
CA LEU A 76 -3.55 15.31 -10.36
C LEU A 76 -2.15 14.70 -10.62
N PRO A 77 -1.07 15.49 -10.52
CA PRO A 77 0.28 14.98 -10.72
C PRO A 77 0.68 13.95 -9.65
N VAL A 78 1.44 12.94 -10.05
CA VAL A 78 1.95 11.89 -9.16
C VAL A 78 2.77 12.48 -8.00
N GLU A 79 3.55 13.52 -8.26
CA GLU A 79 4.39 14.20 -7.28
C GLU A 79 3.54 14.89 -6.21
N GLU A 80 2.39 15.45 -6.58
CA GLU A 80 1.46 16.07 -5.64
C GLU A 80 0.83 15.01 -4.72
N VAL A 81 0.45 13.86 -5.29
CA VAL A 81 -0.03 12.72 -4.49
C VAL A 81 1.06 12.22 -3.54
N ALA A 82 2.31 12.12 -4.02
CA ALA A 82 3.44 11.67 -3.22
C ALA A 82 3.73 12.59 -2.02
N ASN A 83 3.60 13.90 -2.23
CA ASN A 83 3.81 14.91 -1.20
C ASN A 83 2.67 14.96 -0.17
N HIS A 84 1.42 14.82 -0.62
CA HIS A 84 0.25 14.93 0.26
C HIS A 84 -0.11 13.63 0.99
N ALA A 85 0.04 12.46 0.36
CA ALA A 85 -0.30 11.18 0.98
C ALA A 85 0.94 10.46 1.52
N ASN A 86 1.84 10.06 0.62
CA ASN A 86 3.21 9.60 0.85
C ASN A 86 3.77 9.06 -0.49
N LEU A 87 5.08 8.77 -0.53
CA LEU A 87 5.73 8.21 -1.71
C LEU A 87 5.04 6.93 -2.23
N ASP A 88 4.61 6.02 -1.35
CA ASP A 88 4.02 4.75 -1.77
C ASP A 88 2.72 4.93 -2.57
N HIS A 89 1.85 5.86 -2.17
CA HIS A 89 0.64 6.19 -2.93
C HIS A 89 0.96 6.77 -4.30
N GLY A 90 1.94 7.69 -4.38
CA GLY A 90 2.40 8.21 -5.65
C GLY A 90 2.93 7.10 -6.56
N MET A 91 3.72 6.17 -6.02
CA MET A 91 4.30 5.07 -6.79
C MET A 91 3.25 4.07 -7.26
N PHE A 92 2.14 3.91 -6.53
CA PHE A 92 1.01 3.12 -6.99
C PHE A 92 0.33 3.73 -8.23
N ILE A 93 0.18 5.06 -8.26
CA ILE A 93 -0.35 5.75 -9.45
C ILE A 93 0.62 5.62 -10.63
N GLU A 94 1.92 5.84 -10.41
CA GLU A 94 2.94 5.68 -11.46
C GLU A 94 3.00 4.25 -12.01
N PHE A 95 2.76 3.24 -11.16
CA PHE A 95 2.60 1.86 -11.59
C PHE A 95 1.39 1.69 -12.52
N CYS A 96 0.23 2.23 -12.14
CA CYS A 96 -0.98 2.20 -12.98
C CYS A 96 -0.76 2.92 -14.32
N ASP A 97 -0.12 4.10 -14.32
CA ASP A 97 0.21 4.84 -15.54
C ASP A 97 1.17 4.06 -16.44
N THR A 98 2.20 3.46 -15.86
CA THR A 98 3.15 2.61 -16.60
C THR A 98 2.45 1.37 -17.18
N ALA A 99 1.56 0.73 -16.41
CA ALA A 99 0.78 -0.42 -16.89
C ALA A 99 -0.15 -0.04 -18.03
N MET A 100 -0.83 1.12 -17.95
CA MET A 100 -1.65 1.66 -19.03
C MET A 100 -0.81 1.95 -20.28
N MET A 101 0.35 2.58 -20.13
CA MET A 101 1.26 2.82 -21.26
C MET A 101 1.76 1.53 -21.90
N CYS A 102 2.10 0.51 -21.09
CA CYS A 102 2.45 -0.81 -21.59
C CYS A 102 1.31 -1.43 -22.40
N LEU A 103 0.10 -1.45 -21.83
CA LEU A 103 -1.10 -2.01 -22.48
C LEU A 103 -1.46 -1.27 -23.77
N LEU A 104 -1.38 0.06 -23.79
CA LEU A 104 -1.65 0.84 -24.99
C LEU A 104 -0.56 0.61 -26.05
N SER A 105 0.71 0.57 -25.63
CA SER A 105 1.83 0.42 -26.57
C SER A 105 1.90 -0.97 -27.19
N THR A 106 1.44 -2.03 -26.52
CA THR A 106 1.46 -3.40 -27.06
C THR A 106 0.08 -3.83 -27.56
N GLY A 107 -0.98 -3.46 -26.85
CA GLY A 107 -2.36 -3.80 -27.18
C GLY A 107 -2.89 -3.05 -28.40
N LEU A 108 -2.57 -1.75 -28.56
CA LEU A 108 -3.04 -1.01 -29.74
C LEU A 108 -2.46 -1.58 -31.04
N PRO A 109 -1.14 -1.88 -31.16
CA PRO A 109 -0.63 -2.60 -32.32
C PRO A 109 -1.21 -4.00 -32.48
N ALA A 110 -1.49 -4.74 -31.40
CA ALA A 110 -2.14 -6.04 -31.51
C ALA A 110 -3.53 -5.91 -32.18
N VAL A 111 -4.32 -4.93 -31.74
CA VAL A 111 -5.66 -4.68 -32.28
C VAL A 111 -5.62 -4.10 -33.69
N LEU A 112 -4.71 -3.17 -33.99
CA LEU A 112 -4.68 -2.49 -35.29
C LEU A 112 -3.92 -3.25 -36.37
N VAL A 113 -3.03 -4.17 -36.00
CA VAL A 113 -2.20 -4.93 -36.95
C VAL A 113 -2.57 -6.41 -36.94
N LEU A 114 -2.49 -7.08 -35.79
CA LEU A 114 -2.69 -8.54 -35.73
C LEU A 114 -4.15 -8.92 -35.96
N CYS A 115 -5.11 -8.22 -35.36
CA CYS A 115 -6.53 -8.56 -35.55
C CYS A 115 -6.99 -8.48 -37.02
N PRO A 116 -6.73 -7.39 -37.78
CA PRO A 116 -7.01 -7.35 -39.20
C PRO A 116 -6.24 -8.41 -39.99
N LEU A 117 -4.98 -8.66 -39.64
CA LEU A 117 -4.17 -9.69 -40.31
C LEU A 117 -4.78 -11.08 -40.14
N HIS A 118 -5.23 -11.44 -38.94
CA HIS A 118 -5.95 -12.69 -38.68
C HIS A 118 -7.28 -12.74 -39.43
N PHE A 119 -8.03 -11.64 -39.44
CA PHE A 119 -9.34 -11.59 -40.09
C PHE A 119 -9.25 -11.77 -41.60
N PHE A 120 -8.35 -11.05 -42.26
CA PHE A 120 -8.25 -11.04 -43.72
C PHE A 120 -7.31 -12.11 -44.31
N ARG A 121 -6.27 -12.53 -43.55
CA ARG A 121 -5.24 -13.47 -44.03
C ARG A 121 -5.15 -14.76 -43.21
N GLY A 122 -6.05 -14.97 -42.25
CA GLY A 122 -6.08 -16.18 -41.43
C GLY A 122 -6.42 -17.45 -42.21
N GLY A 123 -7.22 -17.35 -43.28
CA GLY A 123 -7.65 -18.52 -44.06
C GLY A 123 -8.92 -19.19 -43.52
N ASP A 124 -9.71 -18.44 -42.74
CA ASP A 124 -11.05 -18.82 -42.25
C ASP A 124 -11.09 -20.10 -41.41
N ALA A 125 -10.02 -20.37 -40.64
CA ALA A 125 -9.98 -21.53 -39.75
C ALA A 125 -11.02 -21.45 -38.62
N ALA A 126 -11.49 -20.24 -38.29
CA ALA A 126 -12.51 -20.00 -37.27
C ALA A 126 -13.94 -20.30 -37.76
N GLY A 127 -14.17 -20.36 -39.09
CA GLY A 127 -15.50 -20.60 -39.66
C GLY A 127 -16.57 -19.66 -39.10
N SER A 128 -17.62 -20.23 -38.50
CA SER A 128 -18.77 -19.52 -37.91
C SER A 128 -18.50 -18.88 -36.55
N ASP A 129 -17.35 -19.16 -35.90
CA ASP A 129 -16.97 -18.52 -34.65
C ASP A 129 -16.40 -17.12 -34.90
N ASN A 130 -17.30 -16.13 -34.82
CA ASN A 130 -16.98 -14.72 -35.05
C ASN A 130 -15.93 -14.15 -34.07
N LEU A 131 -15.84 -14.67 -32.84
CA LEU A 131 -14.88 -14.15 -31.85
C LEU A 131 -13.45 -14.62 -32.17
N SER A 132 -13.30 -15.86 -32.64
CA SER A 132 -11.99 -16.38 -33.04
C SER A 132 -11.48 -15.80 -34.36
N ARG A 133 -12.32 -15.17 -35.19
CA ARG A 133 -11.92 -14.55 -36.48
C ARG A 133 -10.84 -13.47 -36.35
N VAL A 134 -10.81 -12.74 -35.24
CA VAL A 134 -9.81 -11.68 -34.97
C VAL A 134 -8.59 -12.17 -34.19
N GLY A 135 -8.62 -13.43 -33.75
CA GLY A 135 -7.56 -14.07 -32.98
C GLY A 135 -6.73 -15.05 -33.82
N PHE A 136 -5.68 -15.58 -33.20
CA PHE A 136 -4.84 -16.60 -33.82
C PHE A 136 -5.61 -17.87 -34.21
N GLY A 137 -6.76 -18.13 -33.58
CA GLY A 137 -7.66 -19.24 -33.92
C GLY A 137 -8.17 -19.23 -35.37
N ASN A 138 -8.12 -18.08 -36.06
CA ASN A 138 -8.48 -17.99 -37.47
C ASN A 138 -7.35 -18.39 -38.44
N VAL A 139 -6.12 -18.60 -37.95
CA VAL A 139 -4.95 -18.85 -38.79
C VAL A 139 -4.81 -20.34 -39.11
N VAL A 140 -4.91 -20.70 -40.39
CA VAL A 140 -4.72 -22.08 -40.86
C VAL A 140 -3.29 -22.59 -40.65
N GLN A 141 -3.16 -23.88 -40.37
CA GLN A 141 -1.86 -24.53 -40.17
C GLN A 141 -0.99 -24.40 -41.43
N GLY A 142 0.26 -23.98 -41.27
CA GLY A 142 1.19 -23.75 -42.38
C GLY A 142 1.09 -22.37 -43.03
N SER A 143 0.22 -21.48 -42.54
CA SER A 143 0.13 -20.10 -43.02
C SER A 143 1.40 -19.30 -42.74
N ALA A 144 1.82 -18.47 -43.71
CA ALA A 144 2.92 -17.52 -43.53
C ALA A 144 2.62 -16.46 -42.45
N VAL A 145 1.35 -16.22 -42.12
CA VAL A 145 0.91 -15.27 -41.07
C VAL A 145 1.47 -15.64 -39.69
N THR A 146 1.70 -16.92 -39.43
CA THR A 146 2.26 -17.39 -38.15
C THR A 146 3.64 -16.78 -37.87
N TRP A 147 4.45 -16.51 -38.91
CA TRP A 147 5.80 -15.95 -38.75
C TRP A 147 5.82 -14.52 -38.20
N VAL A 148 4.72 -13.78 -38.23
CA VAL A 148 4.62 -12.44 -37.64
C VAL A 148 4.63 -12.50 -36.10
N HIS A 149 4.19 -13.61 -35.50
CA HIS A 149 4.00 -13.74 -34.05
C HIS A 149 5.31 -13.69 -33.26
N PRO A 150 6.38 -14.43 -33.62
CA PRO A 150 7.67 -14.30 -32.95
C PRO A 150 8.20 -12.87 -32.93
N PHE A 151 8.06 -12.12 -34.03
CA PHE A 151 8.47 -10.70 -34.07
C PHE A 151 7.61 -9.85 -33.13
N PHE A 152 6.30 -10.08 -33.10
CA PHE A 152 5.39 -9.37 -32.21
C PHE A 152 5.62 -9.67 -30.73
N VAL A 153 6.00 -10.91 -30.40
CA VAL A 153 6.40 -11.31 -29.04
C VAL A 153 7.66 -10.55 -28.62
N TRP A 154 8.70 -10.54 -29.47
CA TRP A 154 9.93 -9.78 -29.18
C TRP A 154 9.65 -8.28 -29.05
N TYR A 155 8.82 -7.71 -29.93
CA TYR A 155 8.36 -6.33 -29.82
C TYR A 155 7.71 -6.06 -28.45
N THR A 156 6.76 -6.91 -28.04
CA THR A 156 6.07 -6.81 -26.75
C THR A 156 7.07 -6.86 -25.59
N VAL A 157 7.98 -7.83 -25.58
CA VAL A 157 9.00 -8.00 -24.53
C VAL A 157 9.90 -6.76 -24.43
N ILE A 158 10.45 -6.30 -25.56
CA ILE A 158 11.35 -5.14 -25.59
C ILE A 158 10.64 -3.87 -25.10
N VAL A 159 9.42 -3.62 -25.59
CA VAL A 159 8.63 -2.44 -25.21
C VAL A 159 8.28 -2.49 -23.72
N THR A 160 7.76 -3.61 -23.23
CA THR A 160 7.42 -3.78 -21.81
C THR A 160 8.66 -3.63 -20.92
N GLN A 161 9.79 -4.25 -21.30
CA GLN A 161 11.05 -4.12 -20.57
C GLN A 161 11.54 -2.67 -20.53
N ALA A 162 11.44 -1.93 -21.64
CA ALA A 162 11.82 -0.52 -21.70
C ALA A 162 10.99 0.35 -20.75
N PHE A 163 9.67 0.15 -20.69
CA PHE A 163 8.79 0.86 -19.74
C PHE A 163 9.11 0.52 -18.28
N ILE A 164 9.32 -0.77 -17.95
CA ILE A 164 9.68 -1.20 -16.59
C ILE A 164 11.01 -0.58 -16.17
N LEU A 165 12.04 -0.66 -17.00
CA LEU A 165 13.36 -0.09 -16.69
C LEU A 165 13.31 1.43 -16.53
N ARG A 166 12.51 2.12 -17.35
CA ARG A 166 12.27 3.56 -17.23
C ARG A 166 11.60 3.88 -15.89
N ALA A 167 10.55 3.15 -15.52
CA ALA A 167 9.84 3.35 -14.25
C ALA A 167 10.74 3.07 -13.04
N GLN A 168 11.53 2.00 -13.07
CA GLN A 168 12.49 1.68 -12.01
C GLN A 168 13.55 2.78 -11.84
N ARG A 169 14.12 3.29 -12.93
CA ARG A 169 15.08 4.41 -12.87
C ARG A 169 14.45 5.68 -12.29
N GLY A 170 13.21 5.99 -12.66
CA GLY A 170 12.45 7.10 -12.09
C GLY A 170 12.20 6.93 -10.58
N PHE A 171 11.79 5.73 -10.17
CA PHE A 171 11.55 5.39 -8.76
C PHE A 171 12.78 5.60 -7.88
N VAL A 172 13.95 5.15 -8.33
CA VAL A 172 15.20 5.25 -7.54
C VAL A 172 15.48 6.71 -7.16
N GLN A 173 15.33 7.65 -8.09
CA GLN A 173 15.53 9.08 -7.82
C GLN A 173 14.53 9.62 -6.81
N LYS A 174 13.24 9.32 -6.99
CA LYS A 174 12.15 9.74 -6.08
C LYS A 174 12.35 9.15 -4.67
N ARG A 175 12.78 7.89 -4.58
CA ARG A 175 13.12 7.22 -3.32
C ARG A 175 14.27 7.91 -2.59
N PHE A 176 15.35 8.26 -3.29
CA PHE A 176 16.46 8.98 -2.66
C PHE A 176 16.04 10.35 -2.14
N GLN A 177 15.23 11.09 -2.89
CA GLN A 177 14.70 12.39 -2.46
C GLN A 177 13.83 12.23 -1.21
N TRP A 178 12.87 11.30 -1.23
CA TRP A 178 12.01 11.01 -0.08
C TRP A 178 12.80 10.56 1.15
N LEU A 179 13.81 9.70 0.98
CA LEU A 179 14.68 9.29 2.07
C LEU A 179 15.42 10.49 2.67
N ARG A 180 15.88 11.45 1.85
CA ARG A 180 16.58 12.65 2.34
C ARG A 180 15.67 13.59 3.14
N THR A 181 14.40 13.70 2.77
CA THR A 181 13.42 14.60 3.42
C THR A 181 12.64 13.93 4.55
N MET A 182 12.94 12.67 4.87
CA MET A 182 12.27 11.93 5.95
C MET A 182 12.43 12.68 7.30
N PRO A 183 11.33 13.00 8.00
CA PRO A 183 11.38 13.74 9.24
C PRO A 183 11.83 12.87 10.43
N GLU A 184 12.35 13.53 11.46
CA GLU A 184 12.52 12.94 12.79
C GLU A 184 11.14 12.65 13.42
N PRO A 185 10.99 11.59 14.24
CA PRO A 185 12.02 10.67 14.71
C PRO A 185 12.34 9.53 13.72
N ARG A 186 11.51 9.31 12.69
CA ARG A 186 11.63 8.15 11.78
C ARG A 186 13.00 8.05 11.11
N ALA A 187 13.62 9.18 10.77
CA ALA A 187 14.94 9.20 10.15
C ALA A 187 16.09 8.81 11.09
N ASN A 188 15.91 8.95 12.41
CA ASN A 188 16.97 8.81 13.41
C ASN A 188 16.72 7.65 14.39
N SER A 189 15.57 6.99 14.32
CA SER A 189 15.22 5.87 15.20
C SER A 189 15.48 4.52 14.54
N VAL A 190 16.05 3.59 15.29
CA VAL A 190 16.22 2.18 14.90
C VAL A 190 15.54 1.26 15.90
N LEU A 191 15.05 0.11 15.43
CA LEU A 191 14.58 -0.96 16.29
C LEU A 191 15.70 -1.99 16.49
N LEU A 192 16.23 -2.08 17.69
CA LEU A 192 17.13 -3.15 18.11
C LEU A 192 16.32 -4.36 18.58
N ARG A 193 16.76 -5.56 18.23
CA ARG A 193 16.15 -6.84 18.61
C ARG A 193 17.19 -7.78 19.19
N ASN A 194 16.74 -8.82 19.90
CA ASN A 194 17.59 -9.83 20.53
C ASN A 194 18.61 -9.25 21.52
N ILE A 195 18.19 -8.26 22.31
CA ILE A 195 19.03 -7.61 23.31
C ILE A 195 19.34 -8.63 24.44
N PRO A 196 20.62 -8.88 24.76
CA PRO A 196 21.02 -9.77 25.85
C PRO A 196 20.43 -9.31 27.19
N PRO A 197 20.09 -10.22 28.12
CA PRO A 197 19.49 -9.88 29.42
C PRO A 197 20.25 -8.80 30.20
N ASP A 198 21.58 -8.84 30.18
CA ASP A 198 22.45 -7.90 30.90
C ASP A 198 22.35 -6.45 30.37
N LEU A 199 21.86 -6.28 29.14
CA LEU A 199 21.68 -4.99 28.48
C LEU A 199 20.21 -4.54 28.44
N ARG A 200 19.27 -5.26 29.07
CA ARG A 200 17.83 -4.90 29.09
C ARG A 200 17.47 -3.82 30.12
N GLN A 201 18.41 -2.92 30.39
CA GLN A 201 18.22 -1.74 31.21
C GLN A 201 18.61 -0.52 30.39
N GLU A 202 17.84 0.57 30.49
CA GLU A 202 18.10 1.77 29.69
C GLU A 202 19.53 2.29 29.90
N ALA A 203 19.97 2.38 31.16
CA ALA A 203 21.31 2.85 31.49
C ALA A 203 22.41 1.94 30.89
N ALA A 204 22.24 0.62 30.95
CA ALA A 204 23.21 -0.34 30.43
C ALA A 204 23.32 -0.27 28.90
N LEU A 205 22.19 -0.26 28.19
CA LEU A 205 22.17 -0.19 26.73
C LEU A 205 22.66 1.16 26.21
N ARG A 206 22.26 2.26 26.86
CA ARG A 206 22.77 3.60 26.54
C ARG A 206 24.29 3.65 26.69
N ASN A 207 24.82 3.11 27.78
CA ASN A 207 26.25 3.10 28.06
C ASN A 207 27.02 2.24 27.05
N TYR A 208 26.50 1.05 26.72
CA TYR A 208 27.04 0.18 25.69
C TYR A 208 27.15 0.89 24.33
N LEU A 209 26.06 1.53 23.88
CA LEU A 209 26.05 2.27 22.61
C LEU A 209 27.03 3.45 22.64
N GLN A 210 26.99 4.28 23.68
CA GLN A 210 27.82 5.49 23.77
C GLN A 210 29.32 5.16 23.87
N GLN A 211 29.70 4.24 24.77
CA GLN A 211 31.10 3.97 25.07
C GLN A 211 31.70 2.90 24.16
N GLN A 212 31.03 1.77 23.96
CA GLN A 212 31.63 0.64 23.24
C GLN A 212 31.48 0.75 21.73
N ILE A 213 30.31 1.17 21.24
CA ILE A 213 30.06 1.25 19.79
C ILE A 213 30.63 2.55 19.20
N PHE A 214 30.32 3.68 19.82
CA PHE A 214 30.69 4.98 19.27
C PHE A 214 31.97 5.59 19.86
N GLY A 215 32.54 4.99 20.91
CA GLY A 215 33.74 5.50 21.56
C GLY A 215 33.60 6.93 22.08
N ALA A 216 32.37 7.44 22.25
CA ALA A 216 32.08 8.82 22.59
C ALA A 216 32.31 9.07 24.09
N HIS A 217 33.57 9.02 24.51
CA HIS A 217 34.02 9.23 25.90
C HIS A 217 33.76 10.68 26.34
N GLY A 218 32.50 11.04 26.58
CA GLY A 218 32.07 12.37 27.01
C GLY A 218 32.15 13.48 25.96
N GLN A 219 32.49 13.15 24.70
CA GLN A 219 32.64 14.14 23.63
C GLN A 219 31.32 14.57 23.00
N ARG A 220 30.33 13.66 22.93
CA ARG A 220 28.98 13.94 22.41
C ARG A 220 27.96 12.94 22.96
N GLU A 221 26.72 13.40 23.15
CA GLU A 221 25.59 12.51 23.41
C GLU A 221 25.11 11.92 22.08
N VAL A 222 25.15 10.59 21.96
CA VAL A 222 24.80 9.88 20.72
C VAL A 222 23.32 9.48 20.68
N VAL A 223 22.78 9.07 21.84
CA VAL A 223 21.42 8.57 21.99
C VAL A 223 20.54 9.66 22.58
N ARG A 224 19.56 10.15 21.82
CA ARG A 224 18.56 11.12 22.27
C ARG A 224 17.55 10.47 23.22
N SER A 225 16.97 9.35 22.79
CA SER A 225 15.96 8.64 23.57
C SER A 225 16.03 7.14 23.32
N LEU A 226 15.63 6.38 24.34
CA LEU A 226 15.63 4.93 24.32
C LEU A 226 14.32 4.45 24.94
N TYR A 227 13.64 3.52 24.27
CA TYR A 227 12.39 2.96 24.75
C TYR A 227 12.36 1.46 24.50
N PHE A 228 12.42 0.67 25.58
CA PHE A 228 12.21 -0.77 25.50
C PHE A 228 10.75 -1.09 25.20
N LEU A 229 10.52 -2.10 24.36
CA LEU A 229 9.20 -2.70 24.25
C LEU A 229 8.90 -3.36 25.60
N LYS A 230 7.73 -3.07 26.15
CA LYS A 230 7.30 -3.60 27.45
C LYS A 230 6.37 -4.80 27.26
N ASP A 231 6.45 -5.78 28.14
CA ASP A 231 5.38 -6.77 28.27
C ASP A 231 4.11 -6.07 28.75
N THR A 232 3.04 -6.20 27.95
CA THR A 232 1.73 -5.60 28.25
C THR A 232 0.65 -6.66 28.39
N SER A 233 1.03 -7.94 28.52
CA SER A 233 0.09 -9.07 28.66
C SER A 233 -0.87 -8.88 29.84
N GLU A 234 -0.40 -8.25 30.92
CA GLU A 234 -1.22 -7.93 32.11
C GLU A 234 -2.33 -6.90 31.83
N LEU A 235 -2.21 -6.09 30.77
CA LEU A 235 -3.22 -5.10 30.38
C LEU A 235 -4.36 -5.70 29.53
N GLU A 236 -4.12 -6.85 28.89
CA GLU A 236 -5.09 -7.51 28.01
C GLU A 236 -6.48 -7.73 28.64
N PRO A 237 -6.62 -8.27 29.88
CA PRO A 237 -7.93 -8.44 30.50
C PRO A 237 -8.68 -7.11 30.70
N PHE A 238 -7.96 -6.04 31.04
CA PHE A 238 -8.56 -4.71 31.20
C PHE A 238 -9.05 -4.13 29.88
N PHE A 239 -8.29 -4.29 28.80
CA PHE A 239 -8.73 -3.87 27.46
C PHE A 239 -9.95 -4.67 26.97
N LYS A 240 -9.97 -5.98 27.20
CA LYS A 240 -11.12 -6.84 26.87
C LYS A 240 -12.38 -6.36 27.59
N GLU A 241 -12.27 -6.10 28.90
CA GLU A 241 -13.40 -5.63 29.70
C GLU A 241 -13.87 -4.23 29.29
N ARG A 242 -12.94 -3.29 29.08
CA ARG A 242 -13.24 -1.95 28.57
C ARG A 242 -13.99 -2.00 27.24
N ASN A 243 -13.50 -2.82 26.30
CA ASN A 243 -14.11 -2.95 24.98
C ASN A 243 -15.50 -3.59 25.06
N ARG A 244 -15.70 -4.58 25.94
CA ARG A 244 -17.00 -5.18 26.22
C ARG A 244 -18.01 -4.13 26.71
N LEU A 245 -17.63 -3.34 27.71
CA LEU A 245 -18.48 -2.28 28.27
C LEU A 245 -18.78 -1.17 27.25
N MET A 246 -17.80 -0.77 26.44
CA MET A 246 -17.99 0.22 25.38
C MET A 246 -18.94 -0.27 24.28
N GLN A 247 -18.85 -1.54 23.89
CA GLN A 247 -19.79 -2.15 22.95
C GLN A 247 -21.20 -2.21 23.52
N GLU A 248 -21.34 -2.56 24.79
CA GLU A 248 -22.63 -2.59 25.49
C GLU A 248 -23.24 -1.19 25.57
N HIS A 249 -22.45 -0.18 25.93
CA HIS A 249 -22.86 1.22 25.92
C HIS A 249 -23.36 1.63 24.54
N GLN A 250 -22.64 1.29 23.46
CA GLN A 250 -23.04 1.62 22.10
C GLN A 250 -24.39 0.98 21.71
N LYS A 251 -24.62 -0.29 22.09
CA LYS A 251 -25.91 -0.96 21.89
C LYS A 251 -27.04 -0.29 22.66
N MET A 252 -26.80 0.11 23.91
CA MET A 252 -27.79 0.82 24.72
C MET A 252 -28.12 2.22 24.18
N VAL A 253 -27.13 2.92 23.60
CA VAL A 253 -27.35 4.19 22.92
C VAL A 253 -28.30 4.01 21.74
N GLN A 254 -28.05 3.00 20.91
CA GLN A 254 -28.87 2.68 19.74
C GLN A 254 -30.28 2.19 20.11
N ALA A 255 -30.42 1.44 21.20
CA ALA A 255 -31.70 0.93 21.69
C ALA A 255 -32.56 1.99 22.40
N GLY A 256 -32.07 3.22 22.60
CA GLY A 256 -32.81 4.28 23.29
C GLY A 256 -33.00 4.05 24.80
N GLU A 257 -32.14 3.23 25.43
CA GLU A 257 -32.29 2.84 26.85
C GLU A 257 -32.09 3.98 27.85
N HIS A 258 -32.70 3.83 29.05
CA HIS A 258 -32.73 4.80 30.15
C HIS A 258 -31.36 5.33 30.60
N GLU A 259 -31.32 6.64 30.85
CA GLU A 259 -30.14 7.42 31.25
C GLU A 259 -29.38 6.87 32.48
N ARG A 260 -30.10 6.34 33.47
CA ARG A 260 -29.48 5.75 34.68
C ARG A 260 -28.59 4.53 34.37
N ARG A 261 -29.01 3.64 33.46
CA ARG A 261 -28.19 2.48 33.09
C ARG A 261 -26.94 2.90 32.33
N ARG A 262 -27.08 3.89 31.44
CA ARG A 262 -25.93 4.48 30.73
C ARG A 262 -24.91 5.07 31.72
N ALA A 263 -25.38 5.80 32.72
CA ALA A 263 -24.52 6.37 33.75
C ALA A 263 -23.74 5.29 34.54
N VAL A 264 -24.36 4.15 34.84
CA VAL A 264 -23.69 3.01 35.50
C VAL A 264 -22.60 2.42 34.61
N LEU A 265 -22.87 2.18 33.33
CA LEU A 265 -21.86 1.66 32.40
C LEU A 265 -20.69 2.63 32.24
N ILE A 266 -20.95 3.93 32.11
CA ILE A 266 -19.90 4.95 32.01
C ILE A 266 -19.04 4.97 33.28
N ALA A 267 -19.65 4.82 34.47
CA ALA A 267 -18.92 4.73 35.73
C ALA A 267 -18.02 3.49 35.78
N GLU A 268 -18.48 2.34 35.28
CA GLU A 268 -17.67 1.11 35.24
C GLU A 268 -16.53 1.22 34.22
N VAL A 269 -16.76 1.79 33.04
CA VAL A 269 -15.70 2.10 32.06
C VAL A 269 -14.64 2.99 32.69
N LYS A 270 -15.04 4.05 33.40
CA LYS A 270 -14.11 4.96 34.07
C LYS A 270 -13.28 4.26 35.15
N LYS A 271 -13.88 3.31 35.87
CA LYS A 271 -13.18 2.49 36.88
C LYS A 271 -12.14 1.58 36.22
N VAL A 272 -12.49 0.91 35.12
CA VAL A 272 -11.55 0.09 34.34
C VAL A 272 -10.42 0.95 33.76
N ASP A 273 -10.74 2.11 33.17
CA ASP A 273 -9.73 3.05 32.65
C ASP A 273 -8.76 3.52 33.76
N THR A 274 -9.27 3.73 34.99
CA THR A 274 -8.42 4.09 36.14
C THR A 274 -7.49 2.96 36.54
N GLN A 275 -7.96 1.71 36.53
CA GLN A 275 -7.12 0.54 36.81
C GLN A 275 -6.06 0.35 35.71
N LEU A 276 -6.47 0.50 34.46
CA LEU A 276 -5.59 0.41 33.29
C LEU A 276 -4.48 1.46 33.38
N GLY A 277 -4.82 2.73 33.68
CA GLY A 277 -3.83 3.79 33.84
C GLY A 277 -2.84 3.53 34.98
N LYS A 278 -3.28 2.92 36.09
CA LYS A 278 -2.38 2.52 37.19
C LYS A 278 -1.40 1.43 36.76
N GLN A 279 -1.90 0.38 36.09
CA GLN A 279 -1.06 -0.72 35.62
C GLN A 279 -0.08 -0.27 34.53
N GLN A 280 -0.55 0.56 33.59
CA GLN A 280 0.29 1.16 32.57
C GLN A 280 1.44 1.96 33.19
N ALA A 281 1.17 2.78 34.22
CA ALA A 281 2.22 3.55 34.90
C ALA A 281 3.25 2.68 35.63
N ILE A 282 2.86 1.49 36.11
CA ILE A 282 3.78 0.51 36.72
C ILE A 282 4.68 -0.09 35.64
N ILE A 283 4.08 -0.56 34.54
CA ILE A 283 4.79 -1.19 33.42
C ILE A 283 5.77 -0.22 32.76
N GLU A 284 5.36 1.03 32.55
CA GLU A 284 6.21 2.05 31.92
C GLU A 284 7.45 2.38 32.77
N ARG A 285 7.31 2.40 34.11
CA ARG A 285 8.41 2.77 35.02
C ARG A 285 9.34 1.63 35.38
N SER A 286 8.86 0.38 35.34
CA SER A 286 9.63 -0.78 35.75
C SER A 286 10.40 -1.39 34.58
N ASP A 287 11.69 -1.62 34.78
CA ASP A 287 12.55 -2.32 33.82
C ASP A 287 12.29 -3.84 33.76
N GLU A 288 11.57 -4.40 34.73
CA GLU A 288 11.22 -5.83 34.78
C GLU A 288 10.40 -6.27 33.56
N TYR A 289 9.59 -5.35 33.02
CA TYR A 289 8.76 -5.60 31.86
C TYR A 289 9.51 -5.39 30.54
N ASN A 290 10.81 -5.05 30.54
CA ASN A 290 11.59 -4.85 29.33
C ASN A 290 11.74 -6.16 28.54
N GLN A 291 11.29 -6.13 27.29
CA GLN A 291 11.52 -7.20 26.32
C GLN A 291 12.93 -7.11 25.72
N ASP A 292 13.27 -8.07 24.87
CA ASP A 292 14.54 -8.14 24.15
C ASP A 292 14.67 -7.13 22.99
N SER A 293 13.76 -6.16 22.89
CA SER A 293 13.64 -5.25 21.77
C SER A 293 13.46 -3.82 22.25
N ALA A 294 14.11 -2.85 21.60
CA ALA A 294 14.05 -1.44 21.98
C ALA A 294 14.13 -0.51 20.77
N PHE A 295 13.39 0.58 20.80
CA PHE A 295 13.57 1.71 19.91
C PHE A 295 14.67 2.63 20.47
N VAL A 296 15.68 2.90 19.65
CA VAL A 296 16.76 3.83 19.98
C VAL A 296 16.72 4.97 18.97
N THR A 297 16.55 6.19 19.47
CA THR A 297 16.59 7.41 18.66
C THR A 297 17.91 8.12 18.88
N PHE A 298 18.63 8.35 17.79
CA PHE A 298 19.93 9.01 17.81
C PHE A 298 19.80 10.52 17.60
N GLU A 299 20.77 11.28 18.11
CA GLU A 299 20.83 12.72 17.85
C GLU A 299 21.09 13.03 16.38
N ILE A 300 21.88 12.19 15.72
CA ILE A 300 22.27 12.36 14.32
C ILE A 300 21.85 11.13 13.53
N ARG A 301 21.19 11.35 12.39
CA ARG A 301 20.80 10.31 11.44
C ARG A 301 21.94 9.37 11.03
N HIS A 302 23.16 9.90 10.93
CA HIS A 302 24.34 9.12 10.56
C HIS A 302 24.62 7.99 11.55
N ASP A 303 24.46 8.25 12.85
CA ASP A 303 24.71 7.26 13.91
C ASP A 303 23.66 6.13 13.85
N ALA A 304 22.40 6.47 13.58
CA ALA A 304 21.34 5.49 13.33
C ALA A 304 21.69 4.55 12.15
N VAL A 305 22.24 5.09 11.06
CA VAL A 305 22.65 4.31 9.89
C VAL A 305 23.84 3.40 10.20
N ILE A 306 24.82 3.86 11.00
CA ILE A 306 25.94 3.04 11.45
C ILE A 306 25.42 1.83 12.22
N VAL A 307 24.55 2.04 13.20
CA VAL A 307 23.97 0.95 14.01
C VAL A 307 23.16 0.00 13.14
N LEU A 308 22.34 0.53 12.22
CA LEU A 308 21.57 -0.30 11.28
C LEU A 308 22.49 -1.21 10.46
N LYS A 309 23.62 -0.70 9.96
CA LYS A 309 24.56 -1.49 9.16
C LYS A 309 25.35 -2.48 10.01
N LEU A 310 25.87 -2.05 11.15
CA LEU A 310 26.69 -2.86 12.04
C LEU A 310 25.95 -4.10 12.55
N PHE A 311 24.66 -3.97 12.86
CA PHE A 311 23.83 -5.07 13.38
C PHE A 311 22.92 -5.68 12.31
N SER A 312 23.07 -5.30 11.04
CA SER A 312 22.36 -5.98 9.95
C SER A 312 22.94 -7.38 9.72
N ALA A 313 22.10 -8.34 9.34
CA ALA A 313 22.53 -9.72 9.07
C ALA A 313 23.62 -9.81 7.99
N SER A 314 23.65 -8.88 7.03
CA SER A 314 24.70 -8.79 6.01
C SER A 314 26.06 -8.31 6.57
N GLY A 315 26.07 -7.64 7.73
CA GLY A 315 27.29 -7.27 8.45
C GLY A 315 28.00 -8.45 9.13
N GLN A 316 27.38 -9.63 9.20
CA GLN A 316 27.99 -10.85 9.74
C GLN A 316 28.77 -11.67 8.70
N GLY A 317 28.98 -11.16 7.49
CA GLY A 317 29.92 -11.75 6.53
C GLY A 317 29.30 -12.27 5.24
N ASP A 318 28.31 -11.59 4.68
CA ASP A 318 28.06 -11.68 3.24
C ASP A 318 28.39 -10.31 2.63
N GLU A 319 29.65 -10.19 2.19
CA GLU A 319 29.98 -9.28 1.10
C GLU A 319 29.07 -9.64 -0.07
N ASP A 320 28.15 -8.73 -0.41
CA ASP A 320 27.78 -8.46 -1.80
C ASP A 320 27.02 -7.13 -1.84
N ILE A 321 27.79 -6.06 -2.00
CA ILE A 321 27.32 -4.79 -2.55
C ILE A 321 28.12 -4.51 -3.81
N LEU A 322 27.58 -4.94 -4.95
CA LEU A 322 27.58 -4.22 -6.23
C LEU A 322 26.31 -4.57 -7.01
#